data_AF-A0A0D1XEC3-F1
#
_entry.id   AF-A0A0D1XEC3-F1
#
_cell.length_a   1.000
_cell.length_b   1.000
_cell.length_c   1.000
_cell.angle_alpha   90.00
_cell.angle_beta   90.00
_cell.angle_gamma   90.00
#
_symmetry.space_group_name_H-M   'P 1'
#
loop_
_entity.id
_entity.type
_entity.pdbx_description
1 polymer ?
#
loop_
_entity_poly.entity_id
_entity_poly.type
_entity_poly.pdbx_seq_one_letter_code
_entity_poly.pdbx_strand_id
1 'polypeptide(L)'
;MRECCFKINLSLEEAKKRYCDWMNKDINFQRDENGNFYNESVCLSESEDGWTHFIDLEGQTFFGLSNESWMELAKDSSVTYAYYDEDFNAELIVIEKGRLIREFSLYEDEPDANVNFGVFEYEKSSPIEAWNDVATFLEEELTGA
;
A
#
# COMPACT_ATOMS: atom_id res chain seq x y z
N MET A 1 -9.81 -8.18 12.23
CA MET A 1 -9.79 -8.02 10.75
C MET A 1 -8.57 -7.18 10.41
N ARG A 2 -7.93 -7.46 9.28
CA ARG A 2 -6.74 -6.74 8.81
C ARG A 2 -6.94 -6.40 7.34
N GLU A 3 -6.56 -5.20 6.96
CA GLU A 3 -6.54 -4.79 5.56
C GLU A 3 -5.17 -4.24 5.22
N CYS A 4 -4.68 -4.60 4.04
CA CYS A 4 -3.32 -4.35 3.61
C CYS A 4 -3.32 -4.18 2.11
N CYS A 5 -3.07 -2.97 1.64
CA CYS A 5 -3.08 -2.70 0.22
C CYS A 5 -2.13 -1.58 -0.16
N PHE A 6 -1.64 -1.63 -1.38
CA PHE A 6 -0.99 -0.49 -1.98
C PHE A 6 -1.45 -0.28 -3.41
N LYS A 7 -1.31 0.94 -3.91
CA LYS A 7 -1.44 1.27 -5.33
C LYS A 7 -0.16 1.92 -5.84
N ILE A 8 0.17 1.64 -7.09
CA ILE A 8 1.31 2.21 -7.80
C ILE A 8 0.86 2.82 -9.12
N ASN A 9 1.37 4.00 -9.45
CA ASN A 9 1.03 4.70 -10.70
C ASN A 9 1.81 4.12 -11.87
N LEU A 10 1.44 2.90 -12.26
CA LEU A 10 1.97 2.14 -13.39
C LEU A 10 0.83 1.30 -13.98
N SER A 11 0.93 1.00 -15.28
CA SER A 11 0.03 0.05 -15.91
C SER A 11 0.17 -1.35 -15.31
N LEU A 12 -0.84 -2.19 -15.45
CA LEU A 12 -0.85 -3.54 -14.86
C LEU A 12 0.37 -4.38 -15.24
N GLU A 13 0.79 -4.34 -16.50
CA GLU A 13 1.96 -5.10 -16.98
C GLU A 13 3.27 -4.56 -16.40
N GLU A 14 3.41 -3.24 -16.31
CA GLU A 14 4.59 -2.60 -15.72
C GLU A 14 4.65 -2.83 -14.21
N ALA A 15 3.50 -2.77 -13.53
CA ALA A 15 3.36 -2.99 -12.10
C ALA A 15 3.71 -4.44 -11.72
N LYS A 16 3.22 -5.43 -12.48
CA LYS A 16 3.61 -6.84 -12.29
C LYS A 16 5.11 -7.03 -12.40
N LYS A 17 5.73 -6.50 -13.46
CA LYS A 17 7.19 -6.58 -13.64
C LYS A 17 7.93 -5.90 -12.49
N ARG A 18 7.47 -4.70 -12.08
CA ARG A 18 8.05 -3.96 -10.97
C ARG A 18 7.99 -4.75 -9.67
N TYR A 19 6.86 -5.40 -9.40
CA TYR A 19 6.67 -6.23 -8.22
C TYR A 19 7.56 -7.47 -8.24
N CYS A 20 7.67 -8.18 -9.37
CA CYS A 20 8.61 -9.30 -9.53
C CYS A 20 10.06 -8.87 -9.25
N ASP A 21 10.48 -7.73 -9.82
CA ASP A 21 11.83 -7.19 -9.63
C ASP A 21 12.07 -6.84 -8.15
N TRP A 22 11.11 -6.20 -7.48
CA TRP A 22 11.19 -5.84 -6.06
C TRP A 22 11.26 -7.06 -5.14
N MET A 23 10.42 -8.06 -5.40
CA MET A 23 10.41 -9.32 -4.64
C MET A 23 11.58 -10.24 -5.00
N ASN A 24 12.37 -9.89 -6.02
CA ASN A 24 13.45 -10.69 -6.60
C ASN A 24 13.00 -12.14 -6.91
N LYS A 25 11.80 -12.27 -7.49
CA LYS A 25 11.14 -13.55 -7.79
C LYS A 25 10.44 -13.48 -9.14
N ASP A 26 10.51 -14.58 -9.88
CA ASP A 26 9.68 -14.76 -11.07
C ASP A 26 8.28 -15.23 -10.64
N ILE A 27 7.38 -14.26 -10.48
CA ILE A 27 6.04 -14.49 -9.94
C ILE A 27 5.08 -14.79 -11.10
N ASN A 28 4.47 -15.98 -11.07
CA ASN A 28 3.42 -16.34 -12.00
C ASN A 28 2.05 -15.86 -11.49
N PHE A 29 1.47 -14.89 -12.19
CA PHE A 29 0.13 -14.39 -11.90
C PHE A 29 -0.93 -15.17 -12.65
N GLN A 30 -1.93 -15.67 -11.93
CA GLN A 30 -3.10 -16.33 -12.51
C GLN A 30 -4.20 -15.30 -12.73
N ARG A 31 -4.91 -15.38 -13.86
CA ARG A 31 -6.04 -14.52 -14.16
C ARG A 31 -7.35 -15.23 -13.80
N ASP A 32 -8.23 -14.57 -13.06
CA ASP A 32 -9.56 -15.09 -12.77
C ASP A 32 -10.59 -14.78 -13.87
N GLU A 33 -11.83 -15.19 -13.66
CA GLU A 33 -12.95 -14.98 -14.59
C GLU A 33 -13.36 -13.50 -14.70
N ASN A 34 -13.08 -12.70 -13.67
CA ASN A 34 -13.37 -11.27 -13.63
C ASN A 34 -12.25 -10.43 -14.28
N GLY A 35 -11.14 -11.07 -14.61
CA GLY A 35 -9.98 -10.45 -15.23
C GLY A 35 -8.94 -9.92 -14.26
N ASN A 36 -9.12 -10.13 -12.95
CA ASN A 36 -8.15 -9.82 -11.90
C ASN A 36 -7.00 -10.81 -11.94
N PHE A 37 -5.82 -10.38 -11.47
CA PHE A 37 -4.63 -11.20 -11.40
C PHE A 37 -4.29 -11.55 -9.97
N TYR A 38 -3.89 -12.78 -9.69
CA TYR A 38 -3.57 -13.24 -8.35
C TYR A 38 -2.23 -13.95 -8.30
N ASN A 39 -1.49 -13.74 -7.22
CA ASN A 39 -0.40 -14.60 -6.81
C ASN A 39 -0.52 -14.89 -5.32
N GLU A 40 -0.75 -16.17 -4.99
CA GLU A 40 -0.94 -16.60 -3.60
C GLU A 40 -2.06 -15.78 -2.92
N SER A 41 -1.70 -14.92 -1.97
CA SER A 41 -2.63 -14.04 -1.24
C SER A 41 -2.79 -12.64 -1.84
N VAL A 42 -2.05 -12.28 -2.90
CA VAL A 42 -2.05 -10.92 -3.47
C VAL A 42 -2.89 -10.85 -4.73
N CYS A 43 -3.93 -10.02 -4.71
CA CYS A 43 -4.80 -9.66 -5.83
C CYS A 43 -4.32 -8.36 -6.49
N LEU A 44 -4.35 -8.31 -7.81
CA LEU A 44 -3.98 -7.15 -8.61
C LEU A 44 -5.11 -6.76 -9.56
N SER A 45 -5.37 -5.46 -9.63
CA SER A 45 -6.32 -4.86 -10.55
C SER A 45 -5.83 -3.49 -11.00
N GLU A 46 -6.18 -3.10 -12.23
CA GLU A 46 -5.90 -1.77 -12.77
C GLU A 46 -7.18 -0.92 -12.72
N SER A 47 -7.07 0.30 -12.22
CA SER A 47 -8.15 1.28 -12.22
C SER A 47 -8.14 2.12 -13.50
N GLU A 48 -9.28 2.73 -13.83
CA GLU A 48 -9.46 3.52 -15.05
C GLU A 48 -8.52 4.73 -15.14
N ASP A 49 -8.05 5.25 -14.01
CA ASP A 49 -7.10 6.37 -13.90
C ASP A 49 -5.62 5.94 -14.00
N GLY A 50 -5.36 4.67 -14.31
CA GLY A 50 -4.03 4.15 -14.64
C GLY A 50 -3.18 3.78 -13.42
N TRP A 51 -3.82 3.53 -12.27
CA TRP A 51 -3.15 2.94 -11.11
C TRP A 51 -3.36 1.43 -11.08
N THR A 52 -2.34 0.70 -10.61
CA THR A 52 -2.47 -0.71 -10.30
C THR A 52 -2.54 -0.88 -8.79
N HIS A 53 -3.58 -1.53 -8.31
CA HIS A 53 -3.82 -1.88 -6.91
C HIS A 53 -3.29 -3.28 -6.63
N PHE A 54 -2.73 -3.46 -5.44
CA PHE A 54 -2.25 -4.71 -4.87
C PHE A 54 -2.93 -4.88 -3.52
N ILE A 55 -3.82 -5.85 -3.43
CA ILE A 55 -4.59 -6.16 -2.21
C ILE A 55 -4.05 -7.47 -1.66
N ASP A 56 -3.53 -7.44 -0.44
CA ASP A 56 -3.12 -8.64 0.28
C ASP A 56 -4.29 -9.17 1.11
N LEU A 57 -4.84 -10.29 0.65
CA LEU A 57 -6.01 -10.95 1.24
C LEU A 57 -5.72 -11.56 2.61
N GLU A 58 -4.45 -11.77 2.96
CA GLU A 58 -4.04 -12.27 4.28
C GLU A 58 -3.54 -11.15 5.21
N GLY A 59 -3.29 -9.95 4.70
CA GLY A 59 -2.85 -8.78 5.46
C GLY A 59 -1.53 -8.97 6.21
N GLN A 60 -0.53 -9.58 5.59
CA GLN A 60 0.79 -9.86 6.18
C GLN A 60 1.96 -9.58 5.24
N THR A 61 1.75 -9.65 3.93
CA THR A 61 2.77 -9.59 2.89
C THR A 61 3.55 -8.28 2.91
N PHE A 62 2.87 -7.16 3.18
CA PHE A 62 3.47 -5.81 3.13
C PHE A 62 3.64 -5.15 4.50
N PHE A 63 3.16 -5.79 5.56
CA PHE A 63 3.22 -5.28 6.93
C PHE A 63 4.68 -5.16 7.41
N GLY A 64 5.00 -4.05 8.08
CA GLY A 64 6.31 -3.82 8.69
C GLY A 64 7.45 -3.58 7.69
N LEU A 65 7.16 -3.31 6.42
CA LEU A 65 8.18 -2.97 5.43
C LEU A 65 8.69 -1.53 5.64
N SER A 66 10.02 -1.35 5.60
CA SER A 66 10.63 -0.04 5.77
C SER A 66 10.31 0.92 4.61
N ASN A 67 10.39 2.22 4.88
CA ASN A 67 10.28 3.24 3.82
C ASN A 67 11.32 3.05 2.69
N GLU A 68 12.51 2.52 2.99
CA GLU A 68 13.53 2.20 1.99
C GLU A 68 13.03 1.15 1.00
N SER A 69 12.38 0.09 1.49
CA SER A 69 11.77 -0.95 0.65
C SER A 69 10.68 -0.37 -0.25
N TRP A 70 9.82 0.50 0.28
CA TRP A 70 8.80 1.19 -0.51
C TRP A 70 9.39 2.14 -1.55
N MET A 71 10.48 2.83 -1.22
CA MET A 71 11.21 3.70 -2.15
C MET A 71 11.89 2.90 -3.27
N GLU A 72 12.42 1.71 -2.96
CA GLU A 72 12.95 0.76 -3.96
C GLU A 72 11.87 0.29 -4.94
N LEU A 73 10.67 -0.03 -4.43
CA LEU A 73 9.51 -0.36 -5.26
C LEU A 73 9.10 0.84 -6.13
N ALA A 74 8.97 2.03 -5.53
CA ALA A 74 8.46 3.22 -6.20
C ALA A 74 9.38 3.69 -7.33
N LYS A 75 10.71 3.69 -7.12
CA LYS A 75 11.69 4.30 -8.04
C LYS A 75 11.35 5.76 -8.32
N ASP A 76 10.84 6.05 -9.51
CA ASP A 76 10.40 7.37 -9.98
C ASP A 76 8.87 7.50 -10.04
N SER A 77 8.14 6.43 -9.71
CA SER A 77 6.68 6.35 -9.72
C SER A 77 6.08 6.81 -8.38
N SER A 78 4.77 7.06 -8.37
CA SER A 78 4.03 7.30 -7.13
C SER A 78 3.49 5.99 -6.56
N VAL A 79 3.55 5.84 -5.23
CA VAL A 79 3.05 4.68 -4.48
C VAL A 79 2.28 5.17 -3.26
N THR A 80 1.16 4.52 -2.96
CA THR A 80 0.42 4.73 -1.72
C THR A 80 0.14 3.37 -1.12
N TYR A 81 0.56 3.14 0.12
CA TYR A 81 0.34 1.92 0.88
C TYR A 81 -0.39 2.25 2.18
N ALA A 82 -1.36 1.43 2.57
CA ALA A 82 -2.00 1.52 3.86
C ALA A 82 -2.25 0.14 4.46
N TYR A 83 -2.21 0.09 5.79
CA TYR A 83 -2.50 -1.09 6.59
C TYR A 83 -3.19 -0.71 7.88
N TYR A 84 -4.11 -1.55 8.33
CA TYR A 84 -4.57 -1.57 9.71
C TYR A 84 -4.99 -2.98 10.15
N ASP A 85 -5.04 -3.21 11.46
CA ASP A 85 -5.54 -4.47 12.04
C ASP A 85 -6.46 -4.28 13.26
N GLU A 86 -6.85 -5.40 13.87
CA GLU A 86 -7.74 -5.44 15.03
C GLU A 86 -7.05 -5.12 16.37
N ASP A 87 -5.73 -5.09 16.37
CA ASP A 87 -4.91 -4.73 17.52
C ASP A 87 -4.56 -3.23 17.49
N PHE A 88 -5.27 -2.45 16.64
CA PHE A 88 -5.11 -1.01 16.46
C PHE A 88 -3.74 -0.61 15.91
N ASN A 89 -3.04 -1.53 15.25
CA ASN A 89 -1.86 -1.19 14.49
C ASN A 89 -2.26 -0.51 13.18
N ALA A 90 -1.45 0.43 12.70
CA ALA A 90 -1.67 1.06 11.40
C ALA A 90 -0.38 1.54 10.75
N GLU A 91 -0.33 1.46 9.43
CA GLU A 91 0.77 1.99 8.60
C GLU A 91 0.22 2.76 7.41
N LEU A 92 0.92 3.83 7.01
CA LEU A 92 0.67 4.56 5.77
C LEU A 92 1.99 5.06 5.18
N ILE A 93 2.18 4.77 3.90
CA ILE A 93 3.28 5.33 3.10
C ILE A 93 2.69 6.05 1.90
N VAL A 94 3.09 7.30 1.69
CA VAL A 94 2.79 8.07 0.48
C VAL A 94 4.09 8.52 -0.16
N ILE A 95 4.33 8.04 -1.37
CA ILE A 95 5.46 8.41 -2.22
C ILE A 95 4.90 9.07 -3.48
N GLU A 96 5.37 10.27 -3.79
CA GLU A 96 5.03 10.98 -5.02
C GLU A 96 6.26 11.13 -5.89
N LYS A 97 6.20 10.60 -7.12
CA LYS A 97 7.28 10.69 -8.11
C LYS A 97 8.64 10.28 -7.52
N GLY A 98 8.66 9.17 -6.77
CA GLY A 98 9.87 8.66 -6.13
C GLY A 98 10.35 9.42 -4.89
N ARG A 99 9.50 10.27 -4.28
CA ARG A 99 9.85 11.01 -3.05
C ARG A 99 8.88 10.67 -1.94
N LEU A 100 9.40 10.29 -0.77
CA LEU A 100 8.60 10.09 0.43
C LEU A 100 7.95 11.40 0.86
N ILE A 101 6.63 11.44 0.91
CA ILE A 101 5.81 12.59 1.31
C ILE A 101 5.21 12.35 2.70
N ARG A 102 4.77 11.12 2.98
CA ARG A 102 4.14 10.73 4.24
C ARG A 102 4.63 9.35 4.67
N GLU A 103 4.96 9.23 5.95
CA GLU A 103 5.16 7.97 6.64
C GLU A 103 4.48 8.03 8.01
N PHE A 104 3.53 7.14 8.22
CA PHE A 104 2.85 6.95 9.49
C PHE A 104 2.96 5.50 9.89
N SER A 105 3.32 5.26 11.14
CA SER A 105 3.26 3.94 11.76
C SER A 105 2.82 4.10 13.20
N LEU A 106 1.88 3.26 13.62
CA LEU A 106 1.33 3.23 14.97
C LEU A 106 1.24 1.77 15.42
N TYR A 107 2.00 1.42 16.45
CA TYR A 107 2.01 0.13 17.12
C TYR A 107 1.93 0.37 18.62
N GLU A 108 0.97 -0.27 19.30
CA GLU A 108 0.81 -0.12 20.76
C GLU A 108 1.93 -0.86 21.52
N ASP A 109 2.31 -2.04 21.03
CA ASP A 109 3.32 -2.90 21.65
C ASP A 109 4.77 -2.48 21.33
N GLU A 110 4.98 -1.71 20.25
CA GLU A 110 6.30 -1.25 19.80
C GLU A 110 6.34 0.26 19.55
N PRO A 111 6.12 1.11 20.58
CA PRO A 111 6.00 2.56 20.39
C PRO A 111 7.27 3.23 19.86
N ASP A 112 8.44 2.62 20.05
CA ASP A 112 9.71 3.11 19.51
C ASP A 112 9.80 2.97 17.98
N ALA A 113 8.96 2.11 17.38
CA ALA A 113 8.84 1.95 15.93
C ALA A 113 7.81 2.91 15.30
N ASN A 114 7.10 3.72 16.11
CA ASN A 114 6.11 4.65 15.59
C ASN A 114 6.76 5.79 14.83
N VAL A 115 6.18 6.11 13.68
CA VAL A 115 6.64 7.20 12.82
C VAL A 115 5.47 8.12 12.54
N ASN A 116 5.72 9.43 12.57
CA ASN A 116 4.79 10.42 12.07
C ASN A 116 5.57 11.51 11.33
N PHE A 117 5.83 11.26 10.05
CA PHE A 117 6.58 12.13 9.18
C PHE A 117 5.72 12.63 8.02
N GLY A 118 5.83 13.94 7.76
CA GLY A 118 5.22 14.58 6.61
C GLY A 118 3.71 14.75 6.74
N VAL A 119 3.12 15.40 5.74
CA VAL A 119 1.68 15.61 5.57
C VAL A 119 1.45 15.68 4.05
N PHE A 120 0.36 15.11 3.55
CA PHE A 120 -0.01 15.18 2.13
C PHE A 120 -1.38 15.82 1.92
N GLU A 121 -1.83 15.93 0.66
CA GLU A 121 -3.00 16.76 0.31
C GLU A 121 -4.30 16.32 1.01
N TYR A 122 -4.53 15.00 1.16
CA TYR A 122 -5.71 14.42 1.82
C TYR A 122 -5.87 14.92 3.27
N GLU A 123 -4.76 15.02 3.99
CA GLU A 123 -4.73 15.40 5.41
C GLU A 123 -5.11 16.87 5.67
N LYS A 124 -5.26 17.70 4.63
CA LYS A 124 -5.78 19.06 4.79
C LYS A 124 -7.23 19.10 5.25
N SER A 125 -8.03 18.10 4.87
CA SER A 125 -9.43 17.95 5.29
C SER A 125 -9.63 16.79 6.28
N SER A 126 -8.78 15.77 6.21
CA SER A 126 -8.93 14.52 6.96
C SER A 126 -7.58 14.12 7.58
N PRO A 127 -7.18 14.72 8.73
CA PRO A 127 -5.91 14.41 9.38
C PRO A 127 -5.76 12.93 9.72
N ILE A 128 -4.54 12.40 9.66
CA ILE A 128 -4.22 11.02 10.05
C ILE A 128 -3.40 11.06 11.33
N GLU A 129 -4.08 10.80 12.45
CA GLU A 129 -3.52 10.86 13.81
C GLU A 129 -3.66 9.53 14.56
N ALA A 130 -4.58 8.66 14.14
CA ALA A 130 -4.87 7.38 14.76
C ALA A 130 -5.12 6.27 13.72
N TRP A 131 -5.15 5.02 14.20
CA TRP A 131 -5.37 3.84 13.35
C TRP A 131 -6.66 3.91 12.54
N ASN A 132 -7.73 4.46 13.12
CA ASN A 132 -9.03 4.55 12.47
C ASN A 132 -9.02 5.55 11.31
N ASP A 133 -8.15 6.56 11.33
CA ASP A 133 -8.00 7.51 10.23
C ASP A 133 -7.34 6.84 9.03
N VAL A 134 -6.36 5.95 9.29
CA VAL A 134 -5.75 5.09 8.24
C VAL A 134 -6.77 4.11 7.68
N ALA A 135 -7.61 3.50 8.52
CA ALA A 135 -8.68 2.62 8.09
C ALA A 135 -9.67 3.35 7.17
N THR A 136 -10.13 4.54 7.56
CA THR A 136 -11.01 5.38 6.72
C THR A 136 -10.33 5.76 5.40
N PHE A 137 -9.07 6.19 5.44
CA PHE A 137 -8.32 6.50 4.22
C PHE A 137 -8.22 5.30 3.28
N LEU A 138 -7.93 4.10 3.82
CA LEU A 138 -7.84 2.88 3.03
C LEU A 138 -9.16 2.57 2.32
N GLU A 139 -10.28 2.61 3.06
CA GLU A 139 -11.62 2.38 2.52
C GLU A 139 -12.00 3.39 1.42
N GLU A 140 -11.71 4.68 1.64
CA GLU A 140 -12.07 5.76 0.72
C GLU A 140 -11.18 5.81 -0.53
N GLU A 141 -9.87 5.61 -0.38
CA GLU A 141 -8.87 5.95 -1.40
C GLU A 141 -8.17 4.75 -2.05
N LEU A 142 -8.25 3.56 -1.47
CA LEU A 142 -7.50 2.38 -1.94
C LEU A 142 -8.37 1.17 -2.27
N THR A 143 -9.45 0.93 -1.52
CA THR A 143 -10.32 -0.23 -1.76
C THR A 143 -11.66 0.12 -2.38
N GLY A 144 -12.07 1.41 -2.35
CA GLY A 144 -13.16 1.97 -3.13
C GLY A 144 -14.40 1.07 -3.21
N ALA A 145 -15.25 1.16 -2.18
CA ALA A 145 -16.60 0.57 -2.18
C ALA A 145 -17.48 1.06 -3.34
#